data_AF-X1H5Q0-F1
#
_entry.id   AF-X1H5Q0-F1
#
_cell.length_a   1.000
_cell.length_b   1.000
_cell.length_c   1.000
_cell.angle_alpha   90.00
_cell.angle_beta   90.00
_cell.angle_gamma   90.00
#
_symmetry.space_group_name_H-M   'P 1'
#
loop_
_entity.id
_entity.type
_entity.pdbx_description
1 polymer ?
#
loop_
_entity_poly.entity_id
_entity_poly.type
_entity_poly.pdbx_seq_one_letter_code
_entity_poly.pdbx_strand_id
1 'polypeptide(L)'
;NAAIANSGGAAVNLRADNSGMGSGTVTFGAGIQVSTSGAVNIYYNPASNPATGTPSVNATSYATATDYSGNVAGGGSLTAYMLVNNVYDLQNVNNNLSGAYALGRDIDASVTSTWNSGAGFKPIGTLSMNASYAYSGTPFSGVFDGQNYAVSNLTINRPTTNVVGLFTGNSGQIRNFGVTSGAITGNIYVGGLVGQNNGTITNSFSGASVSGYRYSGGLAGYNAGGVIQFSYATGDVTNTLRGQGSRRRQRWWSGWLQRCAHRR
;
A
#
# COMPACT_ATOMS: atom_id res chain seq x y z
N ASN A 1 -28.25 9.16 -17.42
CA ASN A 1 -26.80 9.46 -17.24
C ASN A 1 -26.53 10.84 -17.81
N ALA A 2 -25.95 11.76 -17.02
CA ALA A 2 -25.63 13.12 -17.43
C ALA A 2 -24.11 13.26 -17.68
N ALA A 3 -23.72 14.10 -18.65
CA ALA A 3 -22.33 14.50 -18.83
C ALA A 3 -21.90 15.47 -17.72
N ILE A 4 -20.64 15.40 -17.31
CA ILE A 4 -20.06 16.28 -16.28
C ILE A 4 -19.03 17.18 -16.97
N ALA A 5 -19.13 18.50 -16.78
CA ALA A 5 -18.16 19.45 -17.29
C ALA A 5 -17.60 20.29 -16.15
N ASN A 6 -16.27 20.43 -16.10
CA ASN A 6 -15.58 21.31 -15.16
C ASN A 6 -14.59 22.20 -15.91
N SER A 7 -14.88 23.50 -15.95
CA SER A 7 -14.07 24.54 -16.61
C SER A 7 -12.99 25.14 -15.71
N GLY A 8 -12.97 24.84 -14.41
CA GLY A 8 -12.09 25.48 -13.43
C GLY A 8 -10.72 24.82 -13.23
N GLY A 9 -10.35 23.81 -14.02
CA GLY A 9 -9.08 23.07 -13.89
C GLY A 9 -8.92 22.26 -12.59
N ALA A 10 -9.86 22.36 -11.65
CA ALA A 10 -9.89 21.57 -10.42
C ALA A 10 -10.12 20.07 -10.71
N ALA A 11 -9.76 19.21 -9.76
CA ALA A 11 -9.97 17.78 -9.91
C ALA A 11 -11.46 17.40 -9.85
N VAL A 12 -11.88 16.49 -10.72
CA VAL A 12 -13.19 15.82 -10.65
C VAL A 12 -12.99 14.45 -10.00
N ASN A 13 -13.67 14.20 -8.89
CA ASN A 13 -13.60 12.93 -8.16
C ASN A 13 -14.93 12.20 -8.27
N LEU A 14 -14.93 11.00 -8.86
CA LEU A 14 -16.08 10.11 -8.91
C LEU A 14 -15.85 8.97 -7.92
N ARG A 15 -16.71 8.86 -6.89
CA ARG A 15 -16.57 7.86 -5.82
C ARG A 15 -17.78 6.96 -5.75
N ALA A 16 -17.58 5.67 -6.03
CA ALA A 16 -18.65 4.68 -5.97
C ALA A 16 -18.93 4.15 -4.56
N ASP A 17 -18.11 4.50 -3.57
CA ASP A 17 -18.07 3.87 -2.25
C ASP A 17 -18.14 4.86 -1.08
N ASN A 18 -18.68 6.07 -1.29
CA ASN A 18 -18.73 7.13 -0.28
C ASN A 18 -19.50 6.76 1.01
N SER A 19 -20.20 5.62 1.04
CA SER A 19 -20.87 5.07 2.22
C SER A 19 -19.99 4.16 3.09
N GLY A 20 -18.76 3.84 2.66
CA GLY A 20 -17.87 2.95 3.41
C GLY A 20 -18.43 1.53 3.57
N MET A 21 -19.32 1.08 2.67
CA MET A 21 -19.80 -0.31 2.61
C MET A 21 -19.03 -1.14 1.58
N GLY A 22 -18.23 -0.52 0.72
CA GLY A 22 -17.33 -1.20 -0.21
C GLY A 22 -18.06 -1.77 -1.42
N SER A 23 -19.38 -1.63 -1.47
CA SER A 23 -20.22 -1.95 -2.62
C SER A 23 -20.36 -0.74 -3.53
N GLY A 24 -19.99 -0.86 -4.80
CA GLY A 24 -20.26 0.17 -5.82
C GLY A 24 -19.22 0.23 -6.93
N THR A 25 -19.65 0.61 -8.13
CA THR A 25 -18.74 0.86 -9.26
C THR A 25 -19.14 2.14 -9.97
N VAL A 26 -18.24 2.71 -10.77
CA VAL A 26 -18.54 3.86 -11.63
C VAL A 26 -18.81 3.34 -13.05
N THR A 27 -19.99 3.63 -13.58
CA THR A 27 -20.36 3.29 -14.96
C THR A 27 -20.71 4.56 -15.73
N PHE A 28 -20.27 4.60 -16.99
CA PHE A 28 -20.63 5.64 -17.93
C PHE A 28 -21.67 5.12 -18.92
N GLY A 29 -22.68 5.94 -19.21
CA GLY A 29 -23.54 5.68 -20.36
C GLY A 29 -22.76 5.81 -21.66
N ALA A 30 -23.28 5.22 -22.74
CA ALA A 30 -22.70 5.37 -24.07
C ALA A 30 -22.53 6.87 -24.44
N GLY A 31 -21.33 7.25 -24.86
CA GLY A 31 -20.98 8.63 -25.22
C GLY A 31 -20.89 9.63 -24.06
N ILE A 32 -21.09 9.19 -22.81
CA ILE A 32 -21.00 10.07 -21.64
C ILE A 32 -19.55 10.20 -21.19
N GLN A 33 -19.11 11.44 -20.99
CA GLN A 33 -17.76 11.79 -20.59
C GLN A 33 -17.73 12.82 -19.45
N VAL A 34 -16.61 12.84 -18.74
CA VAL A 34 -16.17 13.97 -17.92
C VAL A 34 -15.29 14.86 -18.81
N SER A 35 -15.73 16.08 -19.07
CA SER A 35 -14.94 17.07 -19.83
C SER A 35 -14.28 18.07 -18.88
N THR A 36 -12.96 18.01 -18.77
CA THR A 36 -12.19 18.92 -17.91
C THR A 36 -10.70 18.95 -18.32
N SER A 37 -10.04 20.06 -18.04
CA SER A 37 -8.58 20.18 -18.07
C SER A 37 -7.91 19.76 -16.76
N GLY A 38 -8.70 19.58 -15.69
CA GLY A 38 -8.22 19.12 -14.38
C GLY A 38 -8.10 17.60 -14.28
N ALA A 39 -7.46 17.11 -13.22
CA ALA A 39 -7.35 15.67 -13.00
C ALA A 39 -8.74 15.02 -12.79
N VAL A 40 -8.93 13.82 -13.30
CA VAL A 40 -10.11 12.97 -13.07
C VAL A 40 -9.67 11.76 -12.25
N ASN A 41 -10.19 11.63 -11.03
CA ASN A 41 -9.97 10.47 -10.18
C ASN A 41 -11.25 9.66 -10.07
N ILE A 42 -11.17 8.38 -10.41
CA ILE A 42 -12.29 7.44 -10.32
C ILE A 42 -11.97 6.42 -9.25
N TYR A 43 -12.83 6.29 -8.25
CA TYR A 43 -12.71 5.31 -7.17
C TYR A 43 -13.83 4.29 -7.32
N TYR A 44 -13.46 3.05 -7.64
CA TYR A 44 -14.41 2.01 -8.04
C TYR A 44 -13.99 0.64 -7.52
N ASN A 45 -14.99 -0.23 -7.29
CA ASN A 45 -14.74 -1.65 -7.09
C ASN A 45 -14.75 -2.32 -8.47
N PRO A 46 -13.64 -2.95 -8.90
CA PRO A 46 -13.58 -3.60 -10.20
C PRO A 46 -14.51 -4.81 -10.23
N ALA A 47 -15.06 -5.14 -11.40
CA ALA A 47 -15.93 -6.31 -11.56
C ALA A 47 -15.23 -7.63 -11.18
N SER A 48 -13.90 -7.68 -11.29
CA SER A 48 -13.06 -8.81 -10.87
C SER A 48 -12.95 -8.96 -9.35
N ASN A 49 -13.24 -7.90 -8.58
CA ASN A 49 -13.29 -7.92 -7.11
C ASN A 49 -14.64 -7.36 -6.60
N PRO A 50 -15.75 -8.06 -6.84
CA PRO A 50 -17.05 -7.59 -6.40
C PRO A 50 -17.12 -7.67 -4.87
N ALA A 51 -17.55 -6.59 -4.22
CA ALA A 51 -17.74 -6.56 -2.78
C ALA A 51 -18.95 -7.36 -2.27
N THR A 52 -19.66 -8.03 -3.18
CA THR A 52 -20.82 -8.87 -2.89
C THR A 52 -20.38 -10.32 -2.82
N GLY A 53 -19.99 -10.79 -1.63
CA GLY A 53 -19.56 -12.17 -1.40
C GLY A 53 -18.69 -12.30 -0.15
N THR A 54 -18.39 -13.54 0.25
CA THR A 54 -17.43 -13.80 1.32
C THR A 54 -16.03 -13.36 0.86
N PRO A 55 -15.38 -12.41 1.53
CA PRO A 55 -14.03 -11.97 1.16
C PRO A 55 -13.05 -13.16 1.16
N SER A 56 -12.23 -13.25 0.12
CA SER A 56 -11.24 -14.33 -0.03
C SER A 56 -10.01 -13.88 -0.80
N VAL A 57 -8.86 -14.49 -0.49
CA VAL A 57 -7.65 -14.35 -1.30
C VAL A 57 -7.81 -15.28 -2.51
N ASN A 58 -7.68 -14.73 -3.71
CA ASN A 58 -7.88 -15.47 -4.95
C ASN A 58 -7.03 -14.87 -6.09
N ALA A 59 -6.95 -15.55 -7.22
CA ALA A 59 -6.11 -15.14 -8.35
C ALA A 59 -6.81 -14.22 -9.36
N THR A 60 -8.12 -13.99 -9.23
CA THR A 60 -8.92 -13.25 -10.23
C THR A 60 -9.19 -11.81 -9.82
N SER A 61 -9.31 -11.53 -8.52
CA SER A 61 -9.49 -10.19 -7.98
C SER A 61 -8.36 -9.26 -8.42
N TYR A 62 -8.70 -8.08 -8.94
CA TYR A 62 -7.78 -7.06 -9.46
C TYR A 62 -6.93 -7.45 -10.69
N ALA A 63 -7.15 -8.64 -11.28
CA ALA A 63 -6.36 -9.08 -12.43
C ALA A 63 -6.43 -8.12 -13.62
N THR A 64 -7.57 -7.47 -13.82
CA THR A 64 -7.80 -6.48 -14.89
C THR A 64 -8.48 -5.24 -14.33
N ALA A 65 -7.89 -4.07 -14.60
CA ALA A 65 -8.50 -2.77 -14.30
C ALA A 65 -9.55 -2.40 -15.36
N THR A 66 -10.58 -1.64 -14.96
CA THR A 66 -11.54 -1.07 -15.90
C THR A 66 -10.89 0.09 -16.66
N ASP A 67 -11.00 0.07 -17.99
CA ASP A 67 -10.53 1.15 -18.85
C ASP A 67 -11.56 2.28 -18.91
N TYR A 68 -11.20 3.45 -18.36
CA TYR A 68 -12.01 4.67 -18.38
C TYR A 68 -11.43 5.74 -19.33
N SER A 69 -10.40 5.41 -20.13
CA SER A 69 -9.70 6.38 -20.98
C SER A 69 -10.63 7.08 -21.97
N GLY A 70 -11.62 6.35 -22.52
CA GLY A 70 -12.64 6.91 -23.40
C GLY A 70 -13.71 7.77 -22.71
N ASN A 71 -13.71 7.83 -21.37
CA ASN A 71 -14.71 8.56 -20.58
C ASN A 71 -14.21 9.92 -20.10
N VAL A 72 -12.99 10.33 -20.43
CA VAL A 72 -12.43 11.64 -20.07
C VAL A 72 -12.06 12.40 -21.33
N ALA A 73 -12.47 13.66 -21.39
CA ALA A 73 -12.15 14.60 -22.46
C ALA A 73 -11.64 15.93 -21.88
N GLY A 74 -11.04 16.79 -22.72
CA GLY A 74 -10.58 18.12 -22.30
C GLY A 74 -9.14 18.20 -21.78
N GLY A 75 -8.37 17.10 -21.86
CA GLY A 75 -6.93 17.07 -21.57
C GLY A 75 -6.55 16.82 -20.12
N GLY A 76 -7.52 16.63 -19.22
CA GLY A 76 -7.28 16.21 -17.84
C GLY A 76 -6.60 14.84 -17.73
N SER A 77 -5.70 14.69 -16.76
CA SER A 77 -5.10 13.39 -16.43
C SER A 77 -6.13 12.48 -15.77
N LEU A 78 -6.11 11.18 -16.07
CA LEU A 78 -7.02 10.19 -15.49
C LEU A 78 -6.26 9.25 -14.55
N THR A 79 -6.81 9.00 -13.37
CA THR A 79 -6.40 7.86 -12.53
C THR A 79 -7.63 7.13 -12.01
N ALA A 80 -7.73 5.84 -12.33
CA ALA A 80 -8.80 4.97 -11.88
C ALA A 80 -8.30 4.04 -10.79
N TYR A 81 -8.63 4.36 -9.54
CA TYR A 81 -8.27 3.62 -8.35
C TYR A 81 -9.23 2.45 -8.10
N MET A 82 -8.67 1.25 -8.13
CA MET A 82 -9.32 0.05 -7.64
C MET A 82 -9.35 0.10 -6.11
N LEU A 83 -10.55 0.09 -5.54
CA LEU A 83 -10.73 0.22 -4.10
C LEU A 83 -10.33 -1.05 -3.37
N VAL A 84 -9.55 -0.89 -2.29
CA VAL A 84 -9.13 -1.93 -1.35
C VAL A 84 -9.91 -1.72 -0.06
N ASN A 85 -10.87 -2.60 0.25
CA ASN A 85 -11.83 -2.40 1.33
C ASN A 85 -11.63 -3.34 2.53
N ASN A 86 -10.88 -4.42 2.35
CA ASN A 86 -10.64 -5.40 3.38
C ASN A 86 -9.25 -6.04 3.23
N VAL A 87 -8.85 -6.87 4.21
CA VAL A 87 -7.50 -7.46 4.21
C VAL A 87 -7.28 -8.51 3.10
N TYR A 88 -8.34 -9.14 2.59
CA TYR A 88 -8.26 -10.07 1.47
C TYR A 88 -8.01 -9.30 0.16
N ASP A 89 -8.73 -8.20 -0.05
CA ASP A 89 -8.46 -7.25 -1.13
C ASP A 89 -6.99 -6.80 -1.12
N LEU A 90 -6.50 -6.42 0.06
CA LEU A 90 -5.12 -5.95 0.23
C LEU A 90 -4.11 -7.02 -0.19
N GLN A 91 -4.37 -8.31 0.09
CA GLN A 91 -3.50 -9.38 -0.39
C GLN A 91 -3.63 -9.63 -1.90
N ASN A 92 -4.83 -9.47 -2.45
CA ASN A 92 -5.12 -9.63 -3.88
C ASN A 92 -4.49 -8.53 -4.76
N VAL A 93 -3.99 -7.43 -4.19
CA VAL A 93 -3.13 -6.45 -4.89
C VAL A 93 -1.95 -7.13 -5.60
N ASN A 94 -1.50 -8.29 -5.10
CA ASN A 94 -0.49 -9.12 -5.76
C ASN A 94 -0.83 -9.54 -7.20
N ASN A 95 -2.11 -9.56 -7.57
CA ASN A 95 -2.53 -9.99 -8.91
C ASN A 95 -2.24 -8.92 -9.98
N ASN A 96 -1.97 -7.67 -9.60
CA ASN A 96 -1.65 -6.59 -10.52
C ASN A 96 -0.77 -5.51 -9.85
N LEU A 97 0.54 -5.77 -9.79
CA LEU A 97 1.50 -4.92 -9.08
C LEU A 97 1.71 -3.52 -9.69
N SER A 98 1.25 -3.29 -10.92
CA SER A 98 1.31 -1.99 -11.60
C SER A 98 -0.01 -1.21 -11.52
N GLY A 99 -1.04 -1.76 -10.86
CA GLY A 99 -2.35 -1.13 -10.75
C GLY A 99 -2.35 0.15 -9.90
N ALA A 100 -3.42 0.93 -10.03
CA ALA A 100 -3.71 2.06 -9.14
C ALA A 100 -4.75 1.62 -8.10
N TYR A 101 -4.42 1.80 -6.83
CA TYR A 101 -5.20 1.35 -5.68
C TYR A 101 -5.44 2.49 -4.72
N ALA A 102 -6.63 2.50 -4.11
CA ALA A 102 -6.94 3.37 -3.00
C ALA A 102 -7.60 2.58 -1.88
N LEU A 103 -7.29 2.88 -0.61
CA LEU A 103 -8.09 2.35 0.48
C LEU A 103 -9.48 3.01 0.47
N GLY A 104 -10.52 2.20 0.60
CA GLY A 104 -11.89 2.67 0.80
C GLY A 104 -12.25 2.90 2.27
N ARG A 105 -11.46 2.33 3.19
CA ARG A 105 -11.64 2.40 4.65
C ARG A 105 -10.42 1.87 5.41
N ASP A 106 -10.47 1.99 6.73
CA ASP A 106 -9.55 1.29 7.63
C ASP A 106 -9.73 -0.23 7.53
N ILE A 107 -8.60 -0.95 7.59
CA ILE A 107 -8.55 -2.41 7.47
C ILE A 107 -8.06 -3.01 8.80
N ASP A 108 -8.88 -3.86 9.41
CA ASP A 108 -8.40 -4.77 10.46
C ASP A 108 -7.79 -6.02 9.83
N ALA A 109 -6.48 -6.21 10.02
CA ALA A 109 -5.72 -7.34 9.53
C ALA A 109 -5.46 -8.40 10.62
N SER A 110 -6.16 -8.36 11.76
CA SER A 110 -6.00 -9.32 12.87
C SER A 110 -6.10 -10.79 12.43
N VAL A 111 -6.99 -11.09 11.48
CA VAL A 111 -7.16 -12.44 10.90
C VAL A 111 -5.92 -12.97 10.21
N THR A 112 -4.98 -12.11 9.80
CA THR A 112 -3.74 -12.54 9.13
C THR A 112 -2.85 -13.38 10.02
N SER A 113 -2.97 -13.28 11.35
CA SER A 113 -2.19 -14.06 12.32
C SER A 113 -2.28 -15.58 12.13
N THR A 114 -3.38 -16.09 11.57
CA THR A 114 -3.58 -17.52 11.30
C THR A 114 -3.30 -17.91 9.84
N TRP A 115 -3.07 -16.93 8.96
CA TRP A 115 -2.88 -17.18 7.53
C TRP A 115 -1.55 -17.87 7.25
N ASN A 116 -1.49 -18.58 6.12
CA ASN A 116 -0.28 -19.21 5.61
C ASN A 116 0.41 -20.11 6.66
N SER A 117 -0.37 -20.95 7.34
CA SER A 117 0.09 -21.82 8.43
C SER A 117 0.79 -21.07 9.55
N GLY A 118 0.27 -19.89 9.91
CA GLY A 118 0.84 -19.01 10.94
C GLY A 118 1.99 -18.12 10.46
N ALA A 119 2.34 -18.15 9.18
CA ALA A 119 3.33 -17.24 8.60
C ALA A 119 2.80 -15.81 8.38
N GLY A 120 1.51 -15.57 8.62
CA GLY A 120 0.92 -14.24 8.50
C GLY A 120 0.46 -13.89 7.08
N PHE A 121 0.24 -12.62 6.84
CA PHE A 121 0.02 -12.03 5.52
C PHE A 121 1.19 -12.36 4.56
N LYS A 122 0.87 -12.61 3.29
CA LYS A 122 1.86 -12.74 2.22
C LYS A 122 2.17 -11.33 1.67
N PRO A 123 3.41 -10.83 1.81
CA PRO A 123 3.79 -9.51 1.33
C PRO A 123 3.37 -9.24 -0.11
N ILE A 124 3.09 -7.97 -0.42
CA ILE A 124 2.75 -7.50 -1.77
C ILE A 124 4.04 -7.42 -2.62
N GLY A 125 4.02 -8.02 -3.79
CA GLY A 125 5.18 -8.18 -4.66
C GLY A 125 5.94 -9.48 -4.42
N THR A 126 6.86 -9.78 -5.31
CA THR A 126 7.66 -11.01 -5.29
C THR A 126 9.16 -10.76 -5.19
N LEU A 127 9.56 -9.52 -4.90
CA LEU A 127 10.97 -9.17 -4.77
C LEU A 127 11.61 -9.99 -3.63
N SER A 128 12.70 -10.68 -3.96
CA SER A 128 13.46 -11.52 -3.04
C SER A 128 14.95 -11.35 -3.29
N MET A 129 15.75 -11.69 -2.28
CA MET A 129 17.20 -11.63 -2.32
C MET A 129 17.80 -12.97 -1.89
N ASN A 130 18.69 -13.52 -2.71
CA ASN A 130 19.38 -14.78 -2.41
C ASN A 130 20.61 -14.57 -1.49
N ALA A 131 21.30 -15.66 -1.15
CA ALA A 131 22.46 -15.62 -0.27
C ALA A 131 23.66 -14.82 -0.83
N SER A 132 23.72 -14.64 -2.15
CA SER A 132 24.74 -13.85 -2.85
C SER A 132 24.33 -12.38 -3.04
N TYR A 133 23.30 -11.92 -2.34
CA TYR A 133 22.72 -10.58 -2.46
C TYR A 133 22.20 -10.23 -3.86
N ALA A 134 21.93 -11.22 -4.70
CA ALA A 134 21.29 -11.00 -5.98
C ALA A 134 19.77 -10.91 -5.80
N TYR A 135 19.16 -9.94 -6.46
CA TYR A 135 17.73 -9.69 -6.42
C TYR A 135 17.00 -10.35 -7.60
N SER A 136 15.78 -10.82 -7.34
CA SER A 136 14.88 -11.37 -8.36
C SER A 136 13.42 -11.10 -7.97
N GLY A 137 12.51 -11.16 -8.95
CA GLY A 137 11.09 -10.93 -8.74
C GLY A 137 10.68 -9.49 -8.99
N THR A 138 9.41 -9.20 -8.73
CA THR A 138 8.74 -7.97 -9.16
C THR A 138 8.32 -7.17 -7.94
N PRO A 139 8.85 -5.94 -7.74
CA PRO A 139 8.34 -5.03 -6.71
C PRO A 139 6.97 -4.47 -7.12
N PHE A 140 6.27 -3.85 -6.17
CA PHE A 140 5.11 -3.03 -6.49
C PHE A 140 5.55 -1.80 -7.30
N SER A 141 4.96 -1.58 -8.46
CA SER A 141 5.31 -0.50 -9.39
C SER A 141 4.17 0.48 -9.66
N GLY A 142 2.97 0.19 -9.14
CA GLY A 142 1.79 0.99 -9.32
C GLY A 142 1.68 2.19 -8.38
N VAL A 143 0.44 2.63 -8.15
CA VAL A 143 0.10 3.69 -7.20
C VAL A 143 -0.75 3.10 -6.09
N PHE A 144 -0.34 3.30 -4.84
CA PHE A 144 -1.10 2.91 -3.66
C PHE A 144 -1.38 4.15 -2.81
N ASP A 145 -2.64 4.59 -2.79
CA ASP A 145 -3.09 5.74 -2.02
C ASP A 145 -3.89 5.28 -0.80
N GLY A 146 -3.36 5.47 0.39
CA GLY A 146 -4.09 5.12 1.61
C GLY A 146 -5.30 6.02 1.88
N GLN A 147 -5.43 7.17 1.20
CA GLN A 147 -6.52 8.13 1.44
C GLN A 147 -6.65 8.54 2.92
N ASN A 148 -5.55 8.44 3.68
CA ASN A 148 -5.46 8.60 5.13
C ASN A 148 -6.17 7.52 5.97
N TYR A 149 -6.70 6.47 5.35
CA TYR A 149 -7.06 5.24 6.04
C TYR A 149 -5.80 4.42 6.35
N ALA A 150 -5.94 3.48 7.28
CA ALA A 150 -4.83 2.67 7.74
C ALA A 150 -5.18 1.18 7.90
N VAL A 151 -4.13 0.37 7.93
CA VAL A 151 -4.19 -1.05 8.29
C VAL A 151 -3.80 -1.22 9.75
N SER A 152 -4.53 -2.04 10.51
CA SER A 152 -4.22 -2.38 11.90
C SER A 152 -4.00 -3.88 12.07
N ASN A 153 -3.32 -4.27 13.15
CA ASN A 153 -3.12 -5.65 13.59
C ASN A 153 -2.50 -6.59 12.54
N LEU A 154 -1.66 -6.04 11.65
CA LEU A 154 -1.01 -6.81 10.59
C LEU A 154 0.00 -7.81 11.16
N THR A 155 -0.08 -9.08 10.79
CA THR A 155 0.93 -10.09 11.12
C THR A 155 1.66 -10.55 9.87
N ILE A 156 2.99 -10.45 9.85
CA ILE A 156 3.87 -11.08 8.86
C ILE A 156 4.99 -11.77 9.62
N ASN A 157 5.06 -13.10 9.57
CA ASN A 157 6.02 -13.90 10.34
C ASN A 157 6.87 -14.78 9.41
N ARG A 158 7.94 -14.20 8.87
CA ARG A 158 8.81 -14.83 7.85
C ARG A 158 10.28 -14.77 8.24
N PRO A 159 10.70 -15.38 9.36
CA PRO A 159 12.00 -15.16 10.00
C PRO A 159 13.21 -15.60 9.16
N THR A 160 13.01 -16.39 8.10
CA THR A 160 14.07 -16.85 7.18
C THR A 160 14.01 -16.15 5.82
N THR A 161 13.04 -15.28 5.58
CA THR A 161 12.83 -14.60 4.30
C THR A 161 13.52 -13.25 4.29
N ASN A 162 14.28 -12.98 3.22
CA ASN A 162 14.86 -11.67 2.96
C ASN A 162 13.84 -10.77 2.26
N VAL A 163 13.99 -9.46 2.42
CA VAL A 163 13.19 -8.42 1.76
C VAL A 163 11.72 -8.52 2.18
N VAL A 164 11.45 -8.14 3.43
CA VAL A 164 10.13 -8.30 4.05
C VAL A 164 9.58 -6.95 4.51
N GLY A 165 8.38 -6.64 4.06
CA GLY A 165 7.52 -5.57 4.57
C GLY A 165 6.08 -5.91 4.22
N LEU A 166 5.14 -4.98 4.41
CA LEU A 166 3.83 -5.13 3.78
C LEU A 166 3.98 -5.27 2.26
N PHE A 167 4.88 -4.49 1.68
CA PHE A 167 5.39 -4.69 0.33
C PHE A 167 6.81 -5.28 0.39
N THR A 168 7.09 -6.29 -0.43
CA THR A 168 8.46 -6.82 -0.61
C THR A 168 9.39 -5.70 -1.10
N GLY A 169 8.99 -5.00 -2.15
CA GLY A 169 9.65 -3.78 -2.59
C GLY A 169 8.71 -2.80 -3.26
N ASN A 170 9.16 -1.55 -3.34
CA ASN A 170 8.46 -0.45 -4.00
C ASN A 170 9.35 0.16 -5.09
N SER A 171 8.85 0.22 -6.32
CA SER A 171 9.37 1.01 -7.43
C SER A 171 8.32 2.00 -7.96
N GLY A 172 7.16 2.08 -7.32
CA GLY A 172 6.04 2.95 -7.66
C GLY A 172 5.84 4.06 -6.63
N GLN A 173 4.57 4.36 -6.33
CA GLN A 173 4.18 5.40 -5.38
C GLN A 173 3.31 4.82 -4.27
N ILE A 174 3.75 4.97 -3.02
CA ILE A 174 2.95 4.68 -1.83
C ILE A 174 2.74 6.00 -1.10
N ARG A 175 1.49 6.41 -0.91
CA ARG A 175 1.19 7.71 -0.30
C ARG A 175 -0.02 7.68 0.61
N ASN A 176 -0.06 8.60 1.58
CA ASN A 176 -1.18 8.78 2.51
C ASN A 176 -1.59 7.47 3.20
N PHE A 177 -0.64 6.57 3.42
CA PHE A 177 -0.88 5.18 3.80
C PHE A 177 -0.20 4.85 5.12
N GLY A 178 -0.95 4.23 6.03
CA GLY A 178 -0.48 3.90 7.36
C GLY A 178 -0.67 2.43 7.72
N VAL A 179 0.29 1.87 8.46
CA VAL A 179 0.05 0.71 9.33
C VAL A 179 0.06 1.21 10.76
N THR A 180 -1.02 1.04 11.51
CA THR A 180 -1.16 1.56 12.89
C THR A 180 -0.57 0.61 13.93
N SER A 181 -0.75 -0.70 13.74
CA SER A 181 -0.25 -1.73 14.64
C SER A 181 0.03 -3.03 13.89
N GLY A 182 0.88 -3.87 14.47
CA GLY A 182 1.22 -5.18 13.90
C GLY A 182 2.60 -5.67 14.30
N ALA A 183 2.96 -6.83 13.76
CA ALA A 183 4.27 -7.45 13.91
C ALA A 183 4.76 -7.97 12.55
N ILE A 184 5.93 -7.49 12.13
CA ILE A 184 6.60 -7.88 10.89
C ILE A 184 7.95 -8.48 11.25
N THR A 185 8.10 -9.77 10.96
CA THR A 185 9.34 -10.53 11.18
C THR A 185 9.91 -11.01 9.86
N GLY A 186 11.20 -10.74 9.64
CA GLY A 186 11.97 -11.12 8.46
C GLY A 186 13.40 -11.52 8.79
N ASN A 187 14.24 -11.72 7.78
CA ASN A 187 15.67 -12.00 7.92
C ASN A 187 16.52 -10.77 7.58
N ILE A 188 16.71 -10.46 6.30
CA ILE A 188 17.50 -9.30 5.84
C ILE A 188 16.58 -8.28 5.18
N TYR A 189 16.79 -6.98 5.38
CA TYR A 189 15.97 -5.90 4.83
C TYR A 189 14.50 -6.04 5.21
N VAL A 190 14.24 -5.77 6.49
CA VAL A 190 12.89 -5.82 7.07
C VAL A 190 12.38 -4.42 7.33
N GLY A 191 11.26 -4.04 6.71
CA GLY A 191 10.64 -2.73 6.87
C GLY A 191 9.20 -2.79 7.36
N GLY A 192 8.78 -1.77 8.10
CA GLY A 192 7.40 -1.66 8.57
C GLY A 192 6.37 -1.42 7.45
N LEU A 193 6.78 -0.86 6.30
CA LEU A 193 5.98 -0.73 5.08
C LEU A 193 6.59 -1.53 3.92
N VAL A 194 7.89 -1.34 3.65
CA VAL A 194 8.54 -1.94 2.47
C VAL A 194 9.86 -2.63 2.84
N GLY A 195 10.14 -3.79 2.26
CA GLY A 195 11.46 -4.43 2.40
C GLY A 195 12.55 -3.58 1.74
N GLN A 196 12.40 -3.31 0.45
CA GLN A 196 13.27 -2.41 -0.33
C GLN A 196 12.49 -1.27 -0.99
N ASN A 197 13.01 -0.05 -0.92
CA ASN A 197 12.45 1.12 -1.60
C ASN A 197 13.36 1.64 -2.72
N ASN A 198 12.87 1.61 -3.96
CA ASN A 198 13.40 2.32 -5.14
C ASN A 198 12.43 3.41 -5.65
N GLY A 199 11.18 3.42 -5.17
CA GLY A 199 10.14 4.37 -5.55
C GLY A 199 9.96 5.49 -4.53
N THR A 200 8.74 6.03 -4.48
CA THR A 200 8.37 7.14 -3.60
C THR A 200 7.44 6.68 -2.49
N ILE A 201 7.77 7.06 -1.24
CA ILE A 201 6.91 6.91 -0.07
C ILE A 201 6.68 8.29 0.52
N THR A 202 5.43 8.77 0.51
CA THR A 202 5.11 10.14 0.97
C THR A 202 3.93 10.14 1.93
N ASN A 203 3.97 10.97 2.97
CA ASN A 203 2.87 11.11 3.93
C ASN A 203 2.39 9.75 4.47
N SER A 204 3.31 8.86 4.82
CA SER A 204 3.01 7.48 5.18
C SER A 204 3.65 7.12 6.52
N PHE A 205 3.11 6.11 7.21
CA PHE A 205 3.65 5.74 8.51
C PHE A 205 3.55 4.25 8.84
N SER A 206 4.35 3.80 9.79
CA SER A 206 4.21 2.46 10.37
C SER A 206 4.42 2.45 11.90
N GLY A 207 3.41 1.97 12.60
CA GLY A 207 3.43 1.60 14.01
C GLY A 207 3.66 0.10 14.24
N ALA A 208 3.92 -0.67 13.19
CA ALA A 208 4.20 -2.10 13.32
C ALA A 208 5.56 -2.32 14.01
N SER A 209 5.61 -3.29 14.93
CA SER A 209 6.87 -3.79 15.45
C SER A 209 7.62 -4.56 14.37
N VAL A 210 8.91 -4.29 14.20
CA VAL A 210 9.76 -4.88 13.16
C VAL A 210 10.87 -5.69 13.81
N SER A 211 10.97 -6.96 13.44
CA SER A 211 12.05 -7.85 13.87
C SER A 211 12.79 -8.44 12.67
N GLY A 212 14.09 -8.21 12.58
CA GLY A 212 14.94 -8.79 11.53
C GLY A 212 16.23 -9.36 12.08
N TYR A 213 17.03 -10.00 11.23
CA TYR A 213 18.39 -10.43 11.54
C TYR A 213 19.41 -9.35 11.18
N ARG A 214 19.34 -8.80 9.97
CA ARG A 214 20.24 -7.74 9.48
C ARG A 214 19.45 -6.67 8.72
N TYR A 215 19.72 -5.40 9.04
CA TYR A 215 19.13 -4.24 8.39
C TYR A 215 17.59 -4.23 8.48
N SER A 216 17.11 -3.68 9.60
CA SER A 216 15.69 -3.45 9.83
C SER A 216 15.43 -1.97 10.00
N GLY A 217 14.33 -1.48 9.44
CA GLY A 217 13.91 -0.09 9.57
C GLY A 217 12.41 0.02 9.82
N GLY A 218 11.99 1.08 10.54
CA GLY A 218 10.58 1.27 10.89
C GLY A 218 9.68 1.50 9.68
N LEU A 219 10.19 2.05 8.58
CA LEU A 219 9.46 2.24 7.31
C LEU A 219 9.96 1.32 6.20
N ALA A 220 11.25 1.44 5.89
CA ALA A 220 11.91 0.65 4.85
C ALA A 220 13.08 -0.13 5.45
N GLY A 221 13.25 -1.40 5.06
CA GLY A 221 14.41 -2.19 5.43
C GLY A 221 15.69 -1.71 4.73
N TYR A 222 15.57 -1.33 3.45
CA TYR A 222 16.63 -0.75 2.64
C TYR A 222 16.05 0.30 1.68
N ASN A 223 16.64 1.50 1.63
CA ASN A 223 16.27 2.53 0.66
C ASN A 223 17.35 2.63 -0.42
N ALA A 224 17.08 2.00 -1.57
CA ALA A 224 18.00 1.80 -2.69
C ALA A 224 17.92 2.95 -3.73
N GLY A 225 17.94 4.20 -3.25
CA GLY A 225 17.82 5.39 -4.11
C GLY A 225 16.38 5.89 -4.31
N GLY A 226 15.40 5.29 -3.64
CA GLY A 226 14.04 5.83 -3.56
C GLY A 226 13.91 7.07 -2.66
N VAL A 227 12.75 7.70 -2.69
CA VAL A 227 12.41 8.89 -1.90
C VAL A 227 11.47 8.51 -0.76
N ILE A 228 11.77 8.97 0.46
CA ILE A 228 10.88 8.87 1.62
C ILE A 228 10.70 10.28 2.19
N GLN A 229 9.47 10.81 2.17
CA GLN A 229 9.18 12.19 2.57
C GLN A 229 7.93 12.27 3.46
N PHE A 230 7.92 13.19 4.42
CA PHE A 230 6.80 13.42 5.34
C PHE A 230 6.27 12.13 6.00
N SER A 231 7.17 11.18 6.28
CA SER A 231 6.80 9.84 6.72
C SER A 231 7.51 9.51 8.03
N TYR A 232 6.87 8.72 8.89
CA TYR A 232 7.40 8.40 10.22
C TYR A 232 7.11 6.96 10.65
N ALA A 233 7.87 6.46 11.62
CA ALA A 233 7.58 5.18 12.25
C ALA A 233 7.60 5.31 13.78
N THR A 234 6.72 4.55 14.43
CA THR A 234 6.57 4.54 15.91
C THR A 234 6.74 3.16 16.52
N GLY A 235 6.69 2.09 15.71
CA GLY A 235 6.87 0.72 16.18
C GLY A 235 8.32 0.41 16.56
N ASP A 236 8.49 -0.52 17.50
CA ASP A 236 9.82 -0.98 17.95
C ASP A 236 10.55 -1.72 16.81
N VAL A 237 11.85 -1.45 16.64
CA VAL A 237 12.71 -2.14 15.67
C VAL A 237 13.78 -2.94 16.41
N THR A 238 13.81 -4.25 16.17
CA THR A 238 14.76 -5.18 16.80
C THR A 238 15.56 -5.96 15.76
N ASN A 239 16.88 -6.02 15.91
CA ASN A 239 17.73 -6.93 15.15
C ASN A 239 18.20 -8.09 16.05
N THR A 240 17.81 -9.32 15.74
CA THR A 240 18.14 -10.51 16.53
C THR A 240 19.39 -11.19 16.00
N LEU A 241 20.58 -10.82 16.50
CA LEU A 241 21.83 -11.48 16.12
C LEU A 241 21.81 -12.96 16.54
N ARG A 242 21.85 -13.91 15.59
CA ARG A 242 22.23 -15.30 15.89
C ARG A 242 23.65 -15.31 16.44
N GLY A 243 23.80 -15.57 17.75
CA GLY A 243 25.11 -15.88 18.37
C GLY A 243 25.57 -15.04 19.55
N GLN A 244 24.82 -14.04 20.04
CA GLN A 244 25.10 -13.44 21.35
C GLN A 244 23.81 -13.17 22.12
N GLY A 245 23.73 -13.71 23.33
CA GLY A 245 22.64 -13.51 24.29
C GLY A 245 22.57 -12.09 24.83
N SER A 246 22.27 -11.12 23.97
CA SER A 246 22.08 -9.73 24.38
C SER A 246 20.97 -9.09 23.57
N ARG A 247 19.79 -9.00 24.21
CA ARG A 247 18.68 -8.14 23.81
C ARG A 247 19.16 -6.68 23.82
N ARG A 248 19.75 -6.20 22.72
CA ARG A 248 19.92 -4.76 22.52
C ARG A 248 18.61 -4.19 21.99
N ARG A 249 17.76 -3.70 22.90
CA ARG A 249 16.67 -2.77 22.56
C ARG A 249 17.31 -1.48 22.05
N GLN A 250 17.40 -1.29 20.74
CA GLN A 250 17.69 0.03 20.19
C GLN A 250 16.38 0.82 20.16
N ARG A 251 16.11 1.57 21.23
CA ARG A 251 15.09 2.62 21.21
C ARG A 251 15.62 3.74 20.30
N TRP A 252 15.07 3.85 19.10
CA TRP A 252 15.25 5.04 18.29
C TRP A 252 14.48 6.18 18.96
N TRP A 253 15.20 7.19 19.45
CA TRP A 253 14.61 8.45 19.86
C TRP A 253 14.05 9.15 18.62
N SER A 254 12.80 9.56 18.72
CA SER A 254 12.05 10.37 17.76
C SER A 254 12.76 11.69 17.50
N GLY A 255 13.39 11.80 16.34
CA GLY A 255 14.15 12.98 15.91
C GLY A 255 13.72 13.50 14.55
N TRP A 256 12.42 13.60 14.26
CA TRP A 256 11.90 14.42 13.16
C TRP A 256 10.56 15.03 13.54
N LEU A 257 10.65 16.16 14.25
CA LEU A 257 9.52 17.05 14.52
C LEU A 257 9.79 18.35 13.78
N GLN A 258 9.70 18.33 12.45
CA GLN A 258 9.69 19.57 11.68
C GLN A 258 8.27 20.12 11.68
N ARG A 259 7.99 20.90 12.72
CA ARG A 259 6.85 21.82 12.78
C ARG A 259 6.98 22.79 11.60
N CYS A 260 6.09 22.70 10.63
CA CYS A 260 5.63 23.88 9.91
C CYS A 260 4.26 24.25 10.49
N ALA A 261 4.29 25.01 11.58
CA ALA A 261 3.15 25.77 12.07
C ALA A 261 3.46 27.26 11.90
N HIS A 262 2.58 27.93 11.16
CA HIS A 262 2.42 29.36 10.92
C HIS A 262 3.19 30.37 11.81
N ARG A 263 3.71 31.40 11.15
CA ARG A 263 3.65 32.86 11.47
C ARG A 263 4.34 33.57 10.28
N ARG A 264 3.80 34.57 9.59
CA ARG A 264 2.64 35.46 9.75
C ARG A 264 1.94 35.62 8.41
#